data_AF-A0A520DX31-F1
#
_entry.id   AF-A0A520DX31-F1
#
_cell.length_a   1.000
_cell.length_b   1.000
_cell.length_c   1.000
_cell.angle_alpha   90.00
_cell.angle_beta   90.00
_cell.angle_gamma   90.00
#
_symmetry.space_group_name_H-M   'P 1'
#
loop_
_entity.id
_entity.type
_entity.pdbx_description
1 polymer ?
#
loop_
_entity_poly.entity_id
_entity_poly.type
_entity_poly.pdbx_seq_one_letter_code
_entity_poly.pdbx_strand_id
1 'polypeptide(L)' 'MSETEISETNSIQKESNRLKKLVRYEVLDTQPELAFDTLAKLAANIFETENAAISFIETDRVF' A
#
# COMPACT_ATOMS: atom_id res chain seq x y z
N MET A 1 -26.11 8.59 20.66
CA MET A 1 -25.05 8.46 19.64
C MET A 1 -24.02 7.53 20.27
N SER A 2 -23.96 6.28 19.81
CA SER A 2 -23.21 5.19 20.44
C SER A 2 -21.71 5.28 20.09
N GLU A 3 -20.84 4.85 21.01
CA GLU A 3 -19.38 4.85 20.85
C GLU A 3 -18.89 4.05 19.62
N THR A 4 -19.69 3.09 19.14
CA THR A 4 -19.40 2.26 17.97
C THR A 4 -19.39 3.06 16.66
N GLU A 5 -20.32 4.00 16.47
CA GLU A 5 -20.46 4.78 15.23
C GLU A 5 -19.27 5.73 15.02
N ILE A 6 -18.68 6.25 16.10
CA ILE A 6 -17.57 7.21 16.07
C ILE A 6 -16.25 6.50 15.70
N SER A 7 -16.05 5.25 16.15
CA SER A 7 -14.86 4.46 15.82
C SER A 7 -14.84 4.02 14.35
N GLU A 8 -15.98 3.56 13.85
CA GLU A 8 -16.13 3.14 12.44
C GLU A 8 -15.97 4.33 11.48
N THR A 9 -16.53 5.50 11.81
CA THR A 9 -16.38 6.73 11.02
C THR A 9 -14.91 7.17 10.91
N ASN A 10 -14.14 7.06 12.01
CA ASN A 10 -12.72 7.39 12.00
C ASN A 10 -11.89 6.44 11.12
N SER A 11 -12.22 5.15 11.11
CA SER A 11 -11.57 4.16 10.25
C SER A 11 -11.82 4.44 8.77
N ILE A 12 -13.07 4.72 8.40
CA ILE A 12 -13.47 5.05 7.02
C ILE A 12 -12.75 6.32 6.54
N GLN A 13 -12.70 7.36 7.39
CA GLN A 13 -12.02 8.60 7.05
C GLN A 13 -10.50 8.41 6.90
N LYS A 14 -9.88 7.59 7.76
CA LYS A 14 -8.46 7.24 7.68
C LYS A 14 -8.14 6.52 6.37
N GLU A 15 -8.99 5.57 5.98
CA GLU A 15 -8.80 4.83 4.74
C GLU A 15 -8.98 5.70 3.50
N SER A 16 -10.01 6.55 3.47
CA SER A 16 -10.20 7.53 2.40
C SER A 16 -8.98 8.45 2.25
N ASN A 17 -8.39 8.89 3.36
CA ASN A 17 -7.19 9.72 3.35
C ASN A 17 -5.94 8.96 2.87
N ARG A 18 -5.82 7.65 3.19
CA ARG A 18 -4.73 6.81 2.69
C ARG A 18 -4.81 6.66 1.17
N LEU A 19 -5.99 6.36 0.63
CA LEU A 19 -6.23 6.22 -0.81
C LEU A 19 -5.94 7.53 -1.56
N LYS A 20 -6.40 8.68 -1.05
CA LYS A 20 -6.09 10.00 -1.64
C LYS A 20 -4.59 10.28 -1.69
N LYS A 21 -3.85 9.88 -0.66
CA LYS A 21 -2.38 10.00 -0.66
C LYS A 21 -1.74 9.07 -1.68
N LEU A 22 -2.19 7.82 -1.78
CA LEU A 22 -1.67 6.84 -2.73
C LEU A 22 -1.81 7.35 -4.18
N VAL A 23 -3.00 7.85 -4.55
CA VAL A 23 -3.24 8.44 -5.88
C VAL A 23 -2.33 9.64 -6.14
N ARG A 24 -2.10 10.48 -5.12
CA ARG A 24 -1.22 11.67 -5.24
C ARG A 24 0.25 11.30 -5.53
N TYR A 25 0.71 10.09 -5.19
CA TYR A 25 2.07 9.67 -5.51
C TYR A 25 2.24 9.28 -6.98
N GLU A 26 1.14 9.10 -7.74
CA GLU A 26 1.18 8.75 -9.17
C GLU A 26 2.02 7.48 -9.45
N VAL A 27 2.04 6.55 -8.50
CA VAL A 27 2.78 5.27 -8.59
C VAL A 27 1.91 4.12 -9.11
N LEU A 28 0.60 4.33 -9.23
CA LEU A 28 -0.33 3.34 -9.76
C LEU A 28 -0.34 3.40 -11.29
N ASP A 29 -0.52 2.26 -11.94
CA ASP A 29 -0.55 2.14 -13.41
C ASP A 29 0.70 2.70 -14.13
N THR A 30 1.84 2.76 -13.44
CA THR A 30 3.13 3.16 -14.01
C THR A 30 3.92 1.97 -14.52
N GLN A 31 4.95 2.25 -15.32
CA GLN A 31 5.89 1.20 -15.71
C GLN A 31 6.71 0.73 -14.51
N PRO A 32 7.12 -0.55 -14.47
CA PRO A 32 7.99 -1.08 -13.42
C PRO A 32 9.27 -0.25 -13.28
N GLU A 33 9.61 0.11 -12.05
CA GLU A 33 10.85 0.81 -11.72
C GLU A 33 11.89 -0.17 -11.16
N LEU A 34 13.10 -0.13 -11.72
CA LEU A 34 14.21 -0.99 -11.29
C LEU A 34 14.55 -0.82 -9.80
N ALA A 35 14.29 0.36 -9.23
CA ALA A 35 14.52 0.63 -7.82
C ALA A 35 13.65 -0.27 -6.91
N PHE A 36 12.37 -0.48 -7.27
CA PHE A 36 11.47 -1.34 -6.49
C PHE A 36 11.86 -2.81 -6.59
N ASP A 37 12.23 -3.28 -7.77
CA ASP A 37 12.75 -4.64 -7.97
C ASP A 37 14.02 -4.89 -7.14
N THR A 38 14.91 -3.90 -7.10
CA THR A 38 16.16 -3.98 -6.36
C THR A 38 15.89 -4.04 -4.86
N LEU A 39 14.96 -3.23 -4.35
CA LEU A 39 14.56 -3.25 -2.94
C LEU A 39 13.90 -4.56 -2.55
N ALA A 40 12.99 -5.09 -3.38
CA ALA A 40 12.35 -6.37 -3.14
C ALA A 40 13.38 -7.52 -3.09
N LYS A 41 14.31 -7.57 -4.05
CA LYS A 41 15.40 -8.57 -4.05
C LYS A 41 16.31 -8.43 -2.83
N LEU A 42 16.65 -7.20 -2.44
CA LEU A 42 17.45 -6.94 -1.25
C LEU A 42 16.76 -7.47 0.00
N ALA A 43 15.46 -7.21 0.15
CA ALA A 43 14.67 -7.72 1.28
C ALA A 43 14.66 -9.25 1.33
N ALA A 44 14.37 -9.92 0.19
CA ALA A 44 14.38 -11.39 0.12
C ALA A 44 15.74 -11.97 0.53
N ASN A 45 16.83 -11.36 0.06
CA ASN A 45 18.20 -11.79 0.41
C ASN A 45 18.51 -11.59 1.91
N ILE A 46 18.08 -10.48 2.51
CA ILE A 46 18.33 -10.20 3.94
C ILE A 46 17.57 -11.17 4.84
N PHE A 47 16.33 -11.49 4.48
CA PHE A 47 15.46 -12.35 5.28
C PHE A 47 15.58 -13.83 4.92
N GLU A 48 16.48 -14.19 4.00
CA GLU A 48 16.68 -15.56 3.50
C GLU A 48 15.36 -16.21 3.02
N THR A 49 14.50 -15.42 2.36
CA THR A 49 13.23 -15.89 1.81
C THR A 49 13.29 -16.09 0.30
N GLU A 50 12.44 -16.99 -0.23
CA GLU A 50 12.39 -17.28 -1.67
C GLU A 50 12.00 -16.03 -2.48
N ASN A 51 11.04 -15.26 -1.97
CA ASN A 51 10.50 -14.08 -2.64
C ASN A 51 10.23 -12.96 -1.64
N ALA A 52 10.23 -11.72 -2.15
CA ALA A 52 9.69 -10.55 -1.49
C ALA A 52 9.09 -9.62 -2.55
N ALA A 53 8.12 -8.80 -2.16
CA ALA A 53 7.41 -7.91 -3.07
C ALA A 53 7.11 -6.57 -2.40
N ILE A 54 6.97 -5.54 -3.23
CA ILE A 54 6.41 -4.25 -2.85
C ILE A 54 5.04 -4.19 -3.53
N SER A 55 4.00 -3.88 -2.77
CA SER A 55 2.64 -3.82 -3.30
C SER A 55 1.91 -2.55 -2.88
N PHE A 56 1.18 -1.97 -3.82
CA PHE A 56 0.33 -0.81 -3.59
C PHE A 56 -1.13 -1.23 -3.55
N ILE A 57 -1.79 -0.97 -2.41
CA ILE A 57 -3.15 -1.42 -2.15
C ILE A 57 -4.14 -0.29 -2.48
N GLU A 58 -4.92 -0.45 -3.53
CA GLU A 58 -6.08 0.37 -3.86
C GLU A 58 -7.35 -0.24 -3.23
N THR A 59 -8.51 0.38 -3.45
CA THR A 59 -9.81 -0.10 -2.95
C THR A 59 -10.13 -1.51 -3.47
N ASP A 60 -9.91 -1.75 -4.76
CA ASP A 60 -10.31 -2.99 -5.44
C ASP A 60 -9.13 -3.69 -6.17
N ARG A 61 -7.93 -3.12 -6.09
CA ARG A 61 -6.75 -3.57 -6.86
C ARG A 61 -5.49 -3.62 -6.00
N VAL A 62 -4.64 -4.60 -6.29
CA VAL A 62 -3.29 -4.71 -5.75
C VAL A 62 -2.33 -4.62 -6.92
N PHE A 63 -1.45 -3.63 -6.86
CA PHE A 63 -0.39 -3.40 -7.85
C PHE A 63 0.95 -3.84 -7.28
#